data_AF-A0A432IGW1-F1
#
_entry.id   AF-A0A432IGW1-F1
#
_cell.length_a   1.000
_cell.length_b   1.000
_cell.length_c   1.000
_cell.angle_alpha   90.00
_cell.angle_beta   90.00
_cell.angle_gamma   90.00
#
_symmetry.space_group_name_H-M   'P 1'
#
loop_
_entity.id
_entity.type
_entity.pdbx_description
1 polymer ?
#
loop_
_entity_poly.entity_id
_entity_poly.type
_entity_poly.pdbx_seq_one_letter_code
_entity_poly.pdbx_strand_id
1 'polypeptide(L)'
;PVMVAEHEIPLIVGAYQMGIRDFDIEKAFEAVVKMQTTPAQKVGGGLAGNRDLKVYLEHKYVPYDKGRFSNSLEYSFDDWAVSQFARSLGKEELYKIFKVRSNWWKNVIDPETGFARMKDSEGNWLKDFDPFKSGANHHYVEGNAWQLTYFVPHDVPGLIGKIGKKTFTDRLEWGFKESYQWRFNGPNDQYWDYPVVQGNQQSMHFAFLFNWAGKPWLTQKWSRAIMERYYGYGVSDAYLGDEDQGQMSAWFVMNAIGLFQTDGGTNANPVYEIGSPLFKEIHIDLGNRYKRGKQFIIKAINNSRKNIYIQKASLNGKNLNNFKFPVSELLNGGELILEMGPEPNKNRGIENN
;
A
#
# COMPACT_ATOMS: atom_id res chain seq x y z
N PRO A 1 8.65 -20.96 -5.43
CA PRO A 1 7.71 -20.97 -4.30
C PRO A 1 6.70 -19.84 -4.53
N VAL A 2 5.40 -20.07 -4.34
CA VAL A 2 4.39 -19.01 -4.48
C VAL A 2 4.55 -18.06 -3.28
N MET A 3 5.02 -16.84 -3.54
CA MET A 3 5.12 -15.64 -2.67
C MET A 3 5.34 -15.87 -1.16
N VAL A 4 4.84 -14.96 -0.31
CA VAL A 4 4.98 -14.92 1.16
C VAL A 4 3.77 -14.28 1.82
N ALA A 5 3.72 -14.39 3.16
CA ALA A 5 2.71 -13.80 4.04
C ALA A 5 1.29 -14.31 3.79
N GLU A 6 0.33 -13.82 4.59
CA GLU A 6 -1.06 -14.30 4.59
C GLU A 6 -1.99 -13.14 4.23
N HIS A 7 -1.80 -12.60 3.02
CA HIS A 7 -2.56 -11.44 2.54
C HIS A 7 -4.01 -11.73 2.16
N GLU A 8 -4.46 -12.98 2.27
CA GLU A 8 -5.89 -13.27 2.32
C GLU A 8 -6.57 -12.65 3.56
N ILE A 9 -5.80 -12.37 4.64
CA ILE A 9 -6.29 -11.65 5.82
C ILE A 9 -6.77 -10.24 5.44
N PRO A 10 -5.93 -9.31 4.95
CA PRO A 10 -6.38 -7.98 4.55
C PRO A 10 -7.46 -7.99 3.47
N LEU A 11 -7.52 -9.01 2.59
CA LEU A 11 -8.63 -9.17 1.65
C LEU A 11 -9.97 -9.38 2.38
N ILE A 12 -10.04 -10.34 3.31
CA ILE A 12 -11.24 -10.64 4.10
C ILE A 12 -11.64 -9.42 4.96
N VAL A 13 -10.65 -8.81 5.62
CA VAL A 13 -10.90 -7.65 6.49
C VAL A 13 -11.36 -6.46 5.66
N GLY A 14 -10.67 -6.14 4.56
CA GLY A 14 -11.05 -5.06 3.64
C GLY A 14 -12.49 -5.23 3.14
N ALA A 15 -12.90 -6.43 2.73
CA ALA A 15 -14.29 -6.70 2.35
C ALA A 15 -15.30 -6.33 3.45
N TYR A 16 -15.02 -6.74 4.70
CA TYR A 16 -15.84 -6.39 5.87
C TYR A 16 -15.92 -4.89 6.10
N GLN A 17 -14.80 -4.17 6.01
CA GLN A 17 -14.74 -2.71 6.20
C GLN A 17 -15.46 -1.96 5.07
N MET A 18 -15.48 -2.51 3.85
CA MET A 18 -16.26 -1.99 2.72
C MET A 18 -17.76 -2.34 2.80
N GLY A 19 -18.22 -2.97 3.88
CA GLY A 19 -19.63 -3.30 4.12
C GLY A 19 -20.11 -4.59 3.45
N ILE A 20 -19.23 -5.37 2.84
CA ILE A 20 -19.54 -6.72 2.36
C ILE A 20 -19.47 -7.64 3.60
N ARG A 21 -20.62 -8.07 4.10
CA ARG A 21 -20.75 -8.74 5.42
C ARG A 21 -21.73 -9.90 5.42
N ASP A 22 -22.06 -10.43 4.25
CA ASP A 22 -23.00 -11.52 3.99
C ASP A 22 -22.33 -12.90 4.02
N PHE A 23 -21.24 -13.04 4.77
CA PHE A 23 -20.52 -14.28 5.04
C PHE A 23 -20.46 -14.56 6.55
N ASP A 24 -19.99 -15.75 6.94
CA ASP A 24 -19.81 -16.11 8.35
C ASP A 24 -18.64 -15.32 8.97
N ILE A 25 -18.99 -14.20 9.62
CA ILE A 25 -18.04 -13.24 10.19
C ILE A 25 -17.21 -13.86 11.32
N GLU A 26 -17.83 -14.65 12.20
CA GLU A 26 -17.12 -15.29 13.31
C GLU A 26 -16.16 -16.35 12.76
N LYS A 27 -16.59 -17.12 11.75
CA LYS A 27 -15.69 -18.08 11.10
C LYS A 27 -14.53 -17.42 10.38
N ALA A 28 -14.79 -16.32 9.69
CA ALA A 28 -13.75 -15.52 9.05
C ALA A 28 -12.76 -14.96 10.09
N PHE A 29 -13.25 -14.48 11.24
CA PHE A 29 -12.40 -14.00 12.31
C PHE A 29 -11.52 -15.11 12.91
N GLU A 30 -12.10 -16.29 13.19
CA GLU A 30 -11.33 -17.48 13.61
C GLU A 30 -10.21 -17.82 12.61
N ALA A 31 -10.53 -17.77 11.31
CA ALA A 31 -9.59 -18.09 10.25
C ALA A 31 -8.40 -17.12 10.23
N VAL A 32 -8.65 -15.80 10.23
CA VAL A 32 -7.54 -14.82 10.18
C VAL A 32 -6.66 -14.88 11.44
N VAL A 33 -7.25 -15.13 12.61
CA VAL A 33 -6.48 -15.34 13.85
C VAL A 33 -5.63 -16.60 13.76
N LYS A 34 -6.18 -17.69 13.21
CA LYS A 34 -5.46 -18.95 13.02
C LYS A 34 -4.23 -18.77 12.14
N MET A 35 -4.34 -18.02 11.05
CA MET A 35 -3.24 -17.78 10.11
C MET A 35 -2.05 -17.06 10.76
N GLN A 36 -2.29 -16.26 11.80
CA GLN A 36 -1.25 -15.56 12.55
C GLN A 36 -0.80 -16.23 13.85
N THR A 37 -1.31 -17.42 14.16
CA THR A 37 -1.04 -18.12 15.44
C THR A 37 -0.68 -19.60 15.26
N THR A 38 -0.89 -20.16 14.07
CA THR A 38 -0.60 -21.57 13.78
C THR A 38 0.60 -21.67 12.84
N PRO A 39 1.60 -22.53 13.12
CA PRO A 39 2.71 -22.76 12.21
C PRO A 39 2.24 -23.22 10.83
N ALA A 40 2.97 -22.78 9.80
CA ALA A 40 2.72 -23.17 8.42
C ALA A 40 2.72 -24.69 8.23
N GLN A 41 1.85 -25.16 7.33
CA GLN A 41 1.76 -26.56 6.93
C GLN A 41 2.15 -26.73 5.47
N LYS A 42 2.80 -27.86 5.14
CA LYS A 42 3.10 -28.20 3.75
C LYS A 42 1.82 -28.60 3.03
N VAL A 43 1.50 -27.88 1.95
CA VAL A 43 0.36 -28.15 1.08
C VAL A 43 0.87 -28.21 -0.35
N GLY A 44 0.83 -29.40 -0.97
CA GLY A 44 1.44 -29.64 -2.27
C GLY A 44 2.93 -29.27 -2.29
N GLY A 45 3.33 -28.43 -3.25
CA GLY A 45 4.68 -27.88 -3.39
C GLY A 45 4.95 -26.60 -2.57
N GLY A 46 3.95 -26.10 -1.84
CA GLY A 46 4.00 -24.84 -1.09
C GLY A 46 3.75 -24.99 0.40
N LEU A 47 3.47 -23.85 1.03
CA LEU A 47 3.06 -23.75 2.43
C LEU A 47 1.72 -23.04 2.49
N ALA A 48 0.86 -23.47 3.42
CA ALA A 48 -0.27 -22.68 3.89
C ALA A 48 0.08 -22.16 5.29
N GLY A 49 0.06 -20.84 5.49
CA GLY A 49 0.51 -20.20 6.72
C GLY A 49 1.94 -19.67 6.67
N ASN A 50 2.22 -18.80 7.64
CA ASN A 50 3.47 -18.05 7.73
C ASN A 50 4.68 -18.95 8.00
N ARG A 51 5.53 -19.13 6.97
CA ARG A 51 6.75 -19.97 7.02
C ARG A 51 7.64 -19.65 8.21
N ASP A 52 7.85 -18.37 8.49
CA ASP A 52 8.80 -17.90 9.49
C ASP A 52 8.11 -17.47 10.81
N LEU A 53 6.84 -17.88 11.01
CA LEU A 53 6.02 -17.42 12.14
C LEU A 53 6.67 -17.65 13.51
N LYS A 54 7.25 -18.84 13.75
CA LYS A 54 7.88 -19.15 15.04
C LYS A 54 9.03 -18.20 15.36
N VAL A 55 9.90 -17.99 14.38
CA VAL A 55 11.05 -17.09 14.48
C VAL A 55 10.57 -15.64 14.66
N TYR A 56 9.57 -15.22 13.89
CA TYR A 56 8.94 -13.90 14.01
C TYR A 56 8.40 -13.63 15.41
N LEU A 57 7.71 -14.60 16.01
CA LEU A 57 7.16 -14.49 17.37
C LEU A 57 8.25 -14.45 18.45
N GLU A 58 9.32 -15.23 18.28
CA GLU A 58 10.44 -15.29 19.22
C GLU A 58 11.25 -13.99 19.22
N HIS A 59 11.64 -13.50 18.05
CA HIS A 59 12.54 -12.36 17.92
C HIS A 59 11.81 -11.01 17.77
N LYS A 60 10.50 -11.03 17.49
CA LYS A 60 9.69 -9.84 17.14
C LYS A 60 10.12 -9.21 15.81
N TYR A 61 10.70 -10.02 14.92
CA TYR A 61 11.04 -9.79 13.52
C TYR A 61 11.57 -11.13 12.98
N VAL A 62 11.78 -11.27 11.67
CA VAL A 62 12.46 -12.42 11.07
C VAL A 62 13.93 -12.05 10.85
N PRO A 63 14.88 -12.59 11.62
CA PRO A 63 16.30 -12.37 11.39
C PRO A 63 16.77 -12.95 10.05
N TYR A 64 17.76 -12.30 9.42
CA TYR A 64 18.24 -12.75 8.11
C TYR A 64 18.91 -14.13 8.15
N ASP A 65 19.54 -14.49 9.27
CA ASP A 65 20.18 -15.78 9.52
C ASP A 65 19.18 -16.90 9.87
N LYS A 66 17.88 -16.59 9.95
CA LYS A 66 16.81 -17.51 10.37
C LYS A 66 15.62 -17.58 9.41
N GLY A 67 15.54 -16.71 8.41
CA GLY A 67 14.41 -16.69 7.48
C GLY A 67 14.43 -15.51 6.51
N ARG A 68 13.30 -15.26 5.85
CA ARG A 68 13.16 -14.15 4.92
C ARG A 68 12.93 -12.85 5.68
N PHE A 69 13.95 -11.99 5.72
CA PHE A 69 13.91 -10.74 6.48
C PHE A 69 12.68 -9.85 6.18
N SER A 70 12.28 -9.76 4.91
CA SER A 70 11.10 -9.01 4.44
C SER A 70 9.79 -9.43 5.09
N ASN A 71 9.65 -10.70 5.51
CA ASN A 71 8.46 -11.18 6.24
C ASN A 71 8.21 -10.39 7.54
N SER A 72 9.24 -9.75 8.11
CA SER A 72 9.06 -8.86 9.27
C SER A 72 8.08 -7.72 9.01
N LEU A 73 8.07 -7.18 7.80
CA LEU A 73 7.21 -6.07 7.39
C LEU A 73 5.82 -6.59 7.03
N GLU A 74 5.76 -7.60 6.17
CA GLU A 74 4.53 -8.24 5.71
C GLU A 74 3.70 -8.80 6.88
N TYR A 75 4.33 -9.56 7.78
CA TYR A 75 3.63 -10.16 8.92
C TYR A 75 3.13 -9.09 9.90
N SER A 76 3.85 -7.96 10.03
CA SER A 76 3.40 -6.83 10.84
C SER A 76 2.17 -6.15 10.23
N PHE A 77 2.05 -6.11 8.90
CA PHE A 77 0.85 -5.61 8.22
C PHE A 77 -0.32 -6.59 8.38
N ASP A 78 -0.10 -7.89 8.21
CA ASP A 78 -1.14 -8.89 8.43
C ASP A 78 -1.62 -8.91 9.89
N ASP A 79 -0.71 -8.76 10.87
CA ASP A 79 -1.07 -8.61 12.29
C ASP A 79 -1.88 -7.33 12.51
N TRP A 80 -1.53 -6.23 11.84
CA TRP A 80 -2.35 -5.02 11.86
C TRP A 80 -3.76 -5.31 11.34
N ALA A 81 -3.90 -6.03 10.23
CA ALA A 81 -5.17 -6.37 9.63
C ALA A 81 -6.07 -7.17 10.59
N VAL A 82 -5.53 -8.21 11.25
CA VAL A 82 -6.24 -8.94 12.31
C VAL A 82 -6.67 -8.01 13.44
N SER A 83 -5.80 -7.08 13.87
CA SER A 83 -6.15 -6.10 14.90
C SER A 83 -7.33 -5.22 14.50
N GLN A 84 -7.39 -4.78 13.22
CA GLN A 84 -8.49 -3.94 12.74
C GLN A 84 -9.81 -4.70 12.71
N PHE A 85 -9.78 -5.98 12.33
CA PHE A 85 -10.98 -6.81 12.36
C PHE A 85 -11.45 -7.06 13.79
N ALA A 86 -10.53 -7.41 14.69
CA ALA A 86 -10.81 -7.59 16.13
C ALA A 86 -11.46 -6.32 16.73
N ARG A 87 -10.93 -5.14 16.38
CA ARG A 87 -11.51 -3.86 16.80
C ARG A 87 -12.94 -3.67 16.28
N SER A 88 -13.18 -3.93 14.99
CA SER A 88 -14.52 -3.82 14.40
C SER A 88 -15.54 -4.79 14.99
N LEU A 89 -15.09 -5.91 15.57
CA LEU A 89 -15.93 -6.93 16.20
C LEU A 89 -15.97 -6.83 17.74
N GLY A 90 -15.32 -5.84 18.34
CA GLY A 90 -15.27 -5.68 19.81
C GLY A 90 -14.45 -6.75 20.55
N LYS A 91 -13.53 -7.44 19.86
CA LYS A 91 -12.66 -8.50 20.43
C LYS A 91 -11.40 -7.87 21.04
N GLU A 92 -11.58 -7.14 22.14
CA GLU A 92 -10.58 -6.22 22.70
C GLU A 92 -9.24 -6.87 23.09
N GLU A 93 -9.25 -8.10 23.63
CA GLU A 93 -8.02 -8.80 24.01
C GLU A 93 -7.14 -9.11 22.79
N LEU A 94 -7.75 -9.65 21.73
CA LEU A 94 -7.05 -9.95 20.48
C LEU A 94 -6.62 -8.67 19.76
N TYR A 95 -7.45 -7.61 19.80
CA TYR A 95 -7.05 -6.30 19.29
C TYR A 95 -5.73 -5.84 19.92
N LYS A 96 -5.61 -5.88 21.25
CA LYS A 96 -4.39 -5.46 21.96
C LYS A 96 -3.17 -6.29 21.57
N ILE A 97 -3.30 -7.62 21.51
CA ILE A 97 -2.21 -8.52 21.14
C ILE A 97 -1.70 -8.20 19.73
N PHE A 98 -2.59 -8.19 18.75
CA PHE A 98 -2.22 -7.99 17.36
C PHE A 98 -1.79 -6.54 17.07
N LYS A 99 -2.32 -5.55 17.79
CA LYS A 99 -1.86 -4.15 17.70
C LYS A 99 -0.42 -3.98 18.20
N VAL A 100 0.01 -4.74 19.20
CA VAL A 100 1.42 -4.74 19.64
C VAL A 100 2.30 -5.35 18.56
N ARG A 101 1.92 -6.52 18.04
CA ARG A 101 2.67 -7.21 16.98
C ARG A 101 2.77 -6.38 15.70
N SER A 102 1.71 -5.63 15.38
CA SER A 102 1.68 -4.76 14.21
C SER A 102 2.73 -3.65 14.21
N ASN A 103 3.38 -3.38 15.34
CA ASN A 103 4.44 -2.38 15.47
C ASN A 103 5.86 -2.99 15.32
N TRP A 104 5.98 -4.31 15.13
CA TRP A 104 7.27 -5.00 15.06
C TRP A 104 8.07 -4.66 13.80
N TRP A 105 7.45 -4.09 12.76
CA TRP A 105 8.17 -3.46 11.64
C TRP A 105 9.23 -2.45 12.12
N LYS A 106 9.03 -1.80 13.27
CA LYS A 106 9.98 -0.83 13.85
C LYS A 106 11.31 -1.48 14.24
N ASN A 107 11.33 -2.79 14.46
CA ASN A 107 12.52 -3.55 14.88
C ASN A 107 13.49 -3.82 13.73
N VAL A 108 13.07 -3.62 12.48
CA VAL A 108 13.86 -3.88 11.28
C VAL A 108 14.28 -2.61 10.54
N ILE A 109 13.74 -1.44 10.91
CA ILE A 109 14.19 -0.15 10.38
C ILE A 109 15.39 0.34 11.21
N ASP A 110 16.57 0.29 10.60
CA ASP A 110 17.80 0.81 11.17
C ASP A 110 17.70 2.35 11.29
N PRO A 111 17.80 2.92 12.51
CA PRO A 111 17.70 4.37 12.70
C PRO A 111 18.86 5.16 12.08
N GLU A 112 20.02 4.54 11.82
CA GLU A 112 21.17 5.23 11.21
C GLU A 112 20.94 5.43 9.71
N THR A 113 20.55 4.36 9.01
CA THR A 113 20.39 4.37 7.56
C THR A 113 18.96 4.70 7.10
N GLY A 114 17.97 4.50 7.98
CA GLY A 114 16.55 4.63 7.67
C GLY A 114 16.06 3.59 6.65
N PHE A 115 16.74 2.45 6.51
CA PHE A 115 16.32 1.31 5.69
C PHE A 115 15.87 0.15 6.57
N ALA A 116 15.04 -0.72 6.01
CA ALA A 116 14.82 -2.08 6.50
C ALA A 116 16.12 -2.88 6.33
N ARG A 117 17.11 -2.64 7.19
CA ARG A 117 18.46 -3.22 7.11
C ARG A 117 18.46 -4.60 7.75
N MET A 118 19.07 -5.59 7.10
CA MET A 118 19.12 -6.94 7.65
C MET A 118 19.72 -6.96 9.07
N LYS A 119 19.04 -7.65 9.99
CA LYS A 119 19.43 -7.81 11.39
C LYS A 119 19.46 -9.30 11.74
N ASP A 120 20.53 -9.75 12.39
CA ASP A 120 20.66 -11.16 12.79
C ASP A 120 19.84 -11.50 14.04
N SER A 121 19.83 -12.76 14.43
CA SER A 121 19.08 -13.28 15.57
C SER A 121 19.63 -12.84 16.93
N GLU A 122 20.87 -12.34 16.96
CA GLU A 122 21.52 -11.74 18.13
C GLU A 122 21.21 -10.23 18.27
N GLY A 123 20.65 -9.61 17.22
CA GLY A 123 20.25 -8.21 17.19
C GLY A 123 21.25 -7.28 16.52
N ASN A 124 22.30 -7.78 15.88
CA ASN A 124 23.28 -6.98 15.17
C ASN A 124 22.82 -6.70 13.73
N TRP A 125 22.99 -5.46 13.28
CA TRP A 125 22.77 -5.09 11.89
C TRP A 125 23.87 -5.63 10.98
N LEU A 126 23.52 -6.06 9.78
CA LEU A 126 24.48 -6.49 8.75
C LEU A 126 25.44 -5.35 8.42
N LYS A 127 26.76 -5.59 8.50
CA LYS A 127 27.80 -4.65 8.11
C LYS A 127 27.90 -4.53 6.58
N ASP A 128 28.50 -3.44 6.09
CA ASP A 128 28.73 -3.19 4.65
C ASP A 128 27.45 -3.32 3.81
N PHE A 129 26.36 -2.79 4.35
CA PHE A 129 25.02 -2.94 3.80
C PHE A 129 24.77 -2.03 2.60
N ASP A 130 24.39 -2.66 1.49
CA ASP A 130 23.91 -2.00 0.26
C ASP A 130 22.39 -2.25 0.14
N PRO A 131 21.55 -1.18 0.10
CA PRO A 131 20.10 -1.32 0.08
C PRO A 131 19.53 -1.91 -1.22
N PHE A 132 20.31 -1.98 -2.30
CA PHE A 132 19.92 -2.62 -3.56
C PHE A 132 20.45 -4.07 -3.65
N LYS A 133 21.68 -4.32 -3.18
CA LYS A 133 22.36 -5.60 -3.42
C LYS A 133 22.30 -6.59 -2.26
N SER A 134 22.37 -6.12 -1.02
CA SER A 134 22.50 -7.01 0.14
C SER A 134 21.22 -7.82 0.33
N GLY A 135 21.30 -9.15 0.22
CA GLY A 135 20.17 -10.05 0.43
C GLY A 135 19.03 -9.98 -0.59
N ALA A 136 19.19 -9.23 -1.69
CA ALA A 136 18.20 -9.06 -2.75
C ALA A 136 17.61 -10.40 -3.22
N ASN A 137 16.29 -10.44 -3.41
CA ASN A 137 15.48 -11.63 -3.77
C ASN A 137 15.56 -12.86 -2.81
N HIS A 138 16.56 -12.92 -1.93
CA HIS A 138 16.74 -14.01 -0.97
C HIS A 138 16.07 -13.69 0.38
N HIS A 139 16.44 -12.55 0.97
CA HIS A 139 15.88 -12.05 2.22
C HIS A 139 14.76 -11.03 1.97
N TYR A 140 14.82 -10.30 0.85
CA TYR A 140 13.77 -9.42 0.36
C TYR A 140 13.08 -10.08 -0.84
N VAL A 141 11.89 -10.64 -0.64
CA VAL A 141 11.21 -11.42 -1.68
C VAL A 141 10.89 -10.52 -2.87
N GLU A 142 11.38 -10.92 -4.05
CA GLU A 142 11.21 -10.19 -5.31
C GLU A 142 11.60 -8.71 -5.25
N GLY A 143 12.52 -8.34 -4.36
CA GLY A 143 12.92 -6.95 -4.22
C GLY A 143 14.22 -6.75 -3.49
N ASN A 144 14.41 -5.53 -3.03
CA ASN A 144 15.56 -5.09 -2.27
C ASN A 144 15.13 -4.28 -1.04
N ALA A 145 16.08 -3.89 -0.20
CA ALA A 145 15.75 -3.10 0.98
C ALA A 145 15.24 -1.70 0.65
N TRP A 146 15.69 -1.09 -0.44
CA TRP A 146 15.19 0.22 -0.88
C TRP A 146 13.67 0.19 -1.07
N GLN A 147 13.16 -0.81 -1.79
CA GLN A 147 11.74 -1.01 -2.06
C GLN A 147 10.99 -1.42 -0.80
N LEU A 148 11.44 -2.50 -0.15
CA LEU A 148 10.70 -3.09 0.98
C LEU A 148 10.64 -2.15 2.20
N THR A 149 11.58 -1.23 2.37
CA THR A 149 11.52 -0.21 3.44
C THR A 149 10.20 0.57 3.46
N TYR A 150 9.59 0.77 2.29
CA TYR A 150 8.34 1.50 2.15
C TYR A 150 7.08 0.65 2.41
N PHE A 151 7.22 -0.65 2.68
CA PHE A 151 6.11 -1.54 3.01
C PHE A 151 5.72 -1.45 4.50
N VAL A 152 5.13 -0.31 4.87
CA VAL A 152 4.46 -0.10 6.17
C VAL A 152 3.13 0.64 5.93
N PRO A 153 2.24 0.06 5.12
CA PRO A 153 1.04 0.76 4.64
C PRO A 153 0.08 1.14 5.79
N HIS A 154 0.11 0.40 6.89
CA HIS A 154 -0.73 0.64 8.07
C HIS A 154 -0.23 1.75 9.02
N ASP A 155 1.02 2.21 8.87
CA ASP A 155 1.62 3.25 9.73
C ASP A 155 2.65 4.09 8.97
N VAL A 156 2.26 4.62 7.80
CA VAL A 156 3.12 5.51 7.00
C VAL A 156 3.63 6.73 7.79
N PRO A 157 2.80 7.42 8.61
CA PRO A 157 3.30 8.48 9.50
C PRO A 157 4.39 7.99 10.48
N GLY A 158 4.23 6.80 11.06
CA GLY A 158 5.24 6.19 11.93
C GLY A 158 6.55 5.91 11.18
N LEU A 159 6.47 5.39 9.96
CA LEU A 159 7.63 5.14 9.10
C LEU A 159 8.37 6.45 8.75
N ILE A 160 7.61 7.50 8.38
CA ILE A 160 8.15 8.85 8.15
C ILE A 160 8.88 9.36 9.39
N GLY A 161 8.30 9.17 10.58
CA GLY A 161 8.93 9.55 11.85
C GLY A 161 10.23 8.79 12.12
N LYS A 162 10.28 7.50 11.77
CA LYS A 162 11.45 6.63 11.97
C LYS A 162 12.60 6.94 11.01
N ILE A 163 12.30 7.27 9.75
CA ILE A 163 13.29 7.58 8.70
C ILE A 163 13.69 9.07 8.73
N GLY A 164 12.81 9.92 9.23
CA GLY A 164 12.89 11.37 9.11
C GLY A 164 12.26 11.85 7.79
N LYS A 165 11.34 12.83 7.90
CA LYS A 165 10.51 13.31 6.78
C LYS A 165 11.31 13.74 5.55
N LYS A 166 12.42 14.45 5.75
CA LYS A 166 13.27 14.90 4.64
C LYS A 166 13.89 13.71 3.90
N THR A 167 14.57 12.81 4.64
CA THR A 167 15.19 11.61 4.08
C THR A 167 14.18 10.71 3.37
N PHE A 168 13.03 10.46 3.99
CA PHE A 168 11.94 9.67 3.41
C PHE A 168 11.51 10.23 2.05
N THR A 169 11.25 11.54 2.01
CA THR A 169 10.68 12.21 0.84
C THR A 169 11.71 12.39 -0.28
N ASP A 170 12.92 12.79 0.06
CA ASP A 170 13.99 13.02 -0.94
C ASP A 170 14.42 11.69 -1.57
N ARG A 171 14.51 10.61 -0.78
CA ARG A 171 14.81 9.26 -1.29
C ARG A 171 13.72 8.76 -2.23
N LEU A 172 12.45 8.90 -1.83
CA LEU A 172 11.33 8.45 -2.64
C LEU A 172 11.26 9.25 -3.95
N GLU A 173 11.39 10.58 -3.89
CA GLU A 173 11.37 11.44 -5.08
C GLU A 173 12.55 11.18 -6.01
N TRP A 174 13.74 10.92 -5.46
CA TRP A 174 14.89 10.47 -6.24
C TRP A 174 14.56 9.16 -6.98
N GLY A 175 14.04 8.15 -6.28
CA GLY A 175 13.69 6.87 -6.88
C GLY A 175 12.71 7.00 -8.05
N PHE A 176 11.67 7.84 -7.90
CA PHE A 176 10.76 8.14 -9.00
C PHE A 176 11.45 8.81 -10.20
N LYS A 177 12.39 9.73 -9.97
CA LYS A 177 13.14 10.41 -11.05
C LYS A 177 14.03 9.44 -11.82
N GLU A 178 14.74 8.55 -11.13
CA GLU A 178 15.55 7.51 -11.77
C GLU A 178 14.67 6.56 -12.59
N SER A 179 13.61 6.02 -11.99
CA SER A 179 12.73 5.06 -12.66
C SER A 179 11.90 5.66 -13.80
N TYR A 180 11.63 6.97 -13.78
CA TYR A 180 10.87 7.64 -14.85
C TYR A 180 11.54 7.50 -16.22
N GLN A 181 12.87 7.55 -16.26
CA GLN A 181 13.68 7.41 -17.48
C GLN A 181 13.44 6.03 -18.13
N TRP A 182 13.19 5.02 -17.30
CA TRP A 182 12.95 3.63 -17.69
C TRP A 182 11.47 3.27 -17.75
N ARG A 183 10.57 4.27 -17.83
CA ARG A 183 9.10 4.06 -17.85
C ARG A 183 8.60 3.26 -16.64
N PHE A 184 9.30 3.33 -15.51
CA PHE A 184 9.04 2.54 -14.30
C PHE A 184 9.14 1.03 -14.52
N ASN A 185 9.88 0.60 -15.54
CA ASN A 185 10.28 -0.78 -15.73
C ASN A 185 11.77 -0.91 -15.43
N GLY A 186 12.18 -1.87 -14.61
CA GLY A 186 13.61 -2.16 -14.46
C GLY A 186 14.20 -2.62 -15.80
N PRO A 187 15.43 -2.23 -16.18
CA PRO A 187 16.08 -2.75 -17.37
C PRO A 187 16.41 -4.24 -17.20
N ASN A 188 16.42 -4.97 -18.31
CA ASN A 188 16.80 -6.38 -18.39
C ASN A 188 16.04 -7.29 -17.40
N ASP A 189 14.79 -6.97 -17.08
CA ASP A 189 13.96 -7.73 -16.13
C ASP A 189 14.58 -7.84 -14.72
N GLN A 190 15.46 -6.91 -14.35
CA GLN A 190 16.06 -6.85 -13.01
C GLN A 190 15.20 -5.99 -12.07
N TYR A 191 14.04 -6.52 -11.69
CA TYR A 191 13.02 -5.83 -10.88
C TYR A 191 13.53 -5.35 -9.50
N TRP A 192 14.62 -5.95 -9.01
CA TRP A 192 15.26 -5.64 -7.72
C TRP A 192 16.48 -4.72 -7.85
N ASP A 193 16.90 -4.31 -9.05
CA ASP A 193 18.07 -3.43 -9.23
C ASP A 193 17.70 -1.95 -9.40
N TYR A 194 16.39 -1.63 -9.39
CA TYR A 194 15.88 -0.27 -9.58
C TYR A 194 14.94 0.15 -8.45
N PRO A 195 14.84 1.46 -8.16
CA PRO A 195 14.09 1.95 -7.01
C PRO A 195 12.58 1.71 -7.16
N VAL A 196 11.93 2.35 -8.14
CA VAL A 196 10.48 2.20 -8.38
C VAL A 196 10.25 1.33 -9.61
N VAL A 197 9.65 0.16 -9.44
CA VAL A 197 9.35 -0.77 -10.54
C VAL A 197 7.86 -1.10 -10.50
N GLN A 198 7.08 -0.50 -11.40
CA GLN A 198 5.62 -0.61 -11.39
C GLN A 198 5.15 -2.05 -11.64
N GLY A 199 5.89 -2.82 -12.43
CA GLY A 199 5.63 -4.23 -12.71
C GLY A 199 5.86 -5.18 -11.54
N ASN A 200 6.06 -4.64 -10.33
CA ASN A 200 6.27 -5.41 -9.12
C ASN A 200 5.44 -4.78 -7.99
N GLN A 201 4.71 -5.62 -7.27
CA GLN A 201 3.70 -5.27 -6.27
C GLN A 201 4.26 -4.36 -5.18
N GLN A 202 5.53 -4.56 -4.83
CA GLN A 202 6.20 -3.82 -3.76
C GLN A 202 6.30 -2.31 -4.01
N SER A 203 6.24 -1.87 -5.27
CA SER A 203 6.34 -0.45 -5.62
C SER A 203 4.99 0.25 -5.86
N MET A 204 3.90 -0.51 -5.93
CA MET A 204 2.63 0.00 -6.45
C MET A 204 2.00 1.11 -5.60
N HIS A 205 2.24 1.14 -4.29
CA HIS A 205 1.71 2.18 -3.40
C HIS A 205 2.61 3.42 -3.30
N PHE A 206 3.84 3.38 -3.84
CA PHE A 206 4.86 4.40 -3.60
C PHE A 206 4.42 5.82 -3.95
N ALA A 207 3.64 6.00 -5.02
CA ALA A 207 3.18 7.32 -5.42
C ALA A 207 2.27 7.95 -4.34
N PHE A 208 1.49 7.14 -3.62
CA PHE A 208 0.54 7.60 -2.61
C PHE A 208 1.20 7.92 -1.27
N LEU A 209 2.42 7.43 -1.02
CA LEU A 209 3.18 7.77 0.18
C LEU A 209 3.49 9.28 0.28
N PHE A 210 3.51 10.01 -0.83
CA PHE A 210 3.68 11.47 -0.79
C PHE A 210 2.49 12.21 -0.17
N ASN A 211 1.27 11.68 -0.22
CA ASN A 211 0.13 12.22 0.52
C ASN A 211 0.43 12.26 2.02
N TRP A 212 0.89 11.13 2.55
CA TRP A 212 1.28 10.96 3.94
C TRP A 212 2.53 11.78 4.33
N ALA A 213 3.39 12.09 3.37
CA ALA A 213 4.54 12.99 3.54
C ALA A 213 4.18 14.49 3.42
N GLY A 214 2.90 14.85 3.24
CA GLY A 214 2.46 16.24 3.08
C GLY A 214 2.94 16.87 1.77
N LYS A 215 3.08 16.07 0.72
CA LYS A 215 3.36 16.50 -0.66
C LYS A 215 2.39 15.86 -1.66
N PRO A 216 1.05 16.00 -1.51
CA PRO A 216 0.07 15.34 -2.37
C PRO A 216 0.19 15.68 -3.87
N TRP A 217 0.77 16.84 -4.21
CA TRP A 217 1.08 17.16 -5.61
C TRP A 217 2.10 16.21 -6.24
N LEU A 218 3.00 15.58 -5.46
CA LEU A 218 3.89 14.54 -5.96
C LEU A 218 3.14 13.22 -6.18
N THR A 219 2.14 12.88 -5.34
CA THR A 219 1.23 11.77 -5.62
C THR A 219 0.51 11.96 -6.95
N GLN A 220 -0.04 13.16 -7.17
CA GLN A 220 -0.72 13.52 -8.43
C GLN A 220 0.23 13.43 -9.63
N LYS A 221 1.46 13.97 -9.51
CA LYS A 221 2.47 13.89 -10.58
C LYS A 221 2.84 12.45 -10.93
N TRP A 222 3.19 11.64 -9.93
CA TRP A 222 3.79 10.33 -10.17
C TRP A 222 2.77 9.25 -10.53
N SER A 223 1.57 9.27 -9.94
CA SER A 223 0.48 8.37 -10.36
C SER A 223 0.11 8.58 -11.83
N ARG A 224 0.02 9.85 -12.27
CA ARG A 224 -0.20 10.22 -13.68
C ARG A 224 0.94 9.78 -14.59
N ALA A 225 2.17 10.01 -14.17
CA ALA A 225 3.35 9.60 -14.93
C ALA A 225 3.40 8.08 -15.13
N ILE A 226 3.08 7.29 -14.10
CA ILE A 226 3.02 5.82 -14.19
C ILE A 226 1.95 5.41 -15.21
N MET A 227 0.72 5.90 -15.07
CA MET A 227 -0.37 5.58 -16.01
C MET A 227 -0.01 5.93 -17.47
N GLU A 228 0.69 7.03 -17.71
CA GLU A 228 1.06 7.46 -19.06
C GLU A 228 2.26 6.71 -19.65
N ARG A 229 3.18 6.21 -18.81
CA ARG A 229 4.46 5.66 -19.30
C ARG A 229 4.55 4.15 -19.19
N TYR A 230 4.01 3.55 -18.15
CA TYR A 230 4.13 2.11 -17.91
C TYR A 230 3.05 1.32 -18.68
N TYR A 231 1.81 1.78 -18.62
CA TYR A 231 0.66 1.07 -19.19
C TYR A 231 0.47 1.39 -20.68
N GLY A 232 0.22 0.36 -21.47
CA GLY A 232 -0.14 0.44 -22.88
C GLY A 232 -1.58 -0.01 -23.14
N TYR A 233 -1.93 -0.17 -24.41
CA TYR A 233 -3.26 -0.60 -24.84
C TYR A 233 -3.25 -1.58 -26.02
N GLY A 234 -2.07 -1.93 -26.55
CA GLY A 234 -1.94 -2.91 -27.63
C GLY A 234 -1.87 -4.34 -27.10
N VAL A 235 -2.13 -5.28 -28.00
CA VAL A 235 -2.21 -6.73 -27.69
C VAL A 235 -0.88 -7.28 -27.15
N SER A 236 0.25 -6.65 -27.48
CA SER A 236 1.60 -7.09 -27.09
C SER A 236 2.33 -6.13 -26.15
N ASP A 237 1.73 -5.00 -25.77
CA ASP A 237 2.39 -3.95 -24.99
C ASP A 237 1.49 -3.31 -23.92
N ALA A 238 0.38 -3.98 -23.55
CA ALA A 238 -0.53 -3.53 -22.50
C ALA A 238 0.19 -3.34 -21.14
N TYR A 239 1.14 -4.22 -20.83
CA TYR A 239 1.96 -4.18 -19.62
C TYR A 239 3.44 -4.43 -19.97
N LEU A 240 4.35 -3.87 -19.19
CA LEU A 240 5.80 -4.09 -19.33
C LEU A 240 6.35 -5.15 -18.36
N GLY A 241 5.47 -5.81 -17.60
CA GLY A 241 5.76 -6.84 -16.62
C GLY A 241 4.51 -7.71 -16.42
N ASP A 242 4.56 -8.62 -15.44
CA ASP A 242 3.46 -9.56 -15.18
C ASP A 242 2.18 -8.80 -14.77
N GLU A 243 1.03 -9.23 -15.30
CA GLU A 243 -0.26 -8.61 -15.02
C GLU A 243 -0.77 -8.94 -13.61
N ASP A 244 -0.32 -10.09 -13.09
CA ASP A 244 -0.58 -10.59 -11.74
C ASP A 244 -2.06 -10.68 -11.36
N GLN A 245 -2.81 -11.41 -12.20
CA GLN A 245 -4.17 -11.88 -11.91
C GLN A 245 -5.15 -10.75 -11.60
N GLY A 246 -5.00 -9.61 -12.28
CA GLY A 246 -5.83 -8.42 -12.08
C GLY A 246 -5.15 -7.32 -11.27
N GLN A 247 -4.01 -7.57 -10.61
CA GLN A 247 -3.37 -6.57 -9.74
C GLN A 247 -2.93 -5.32 -10.52
N MET A 248 -2.22 -5.49 -11.65
CA MET A 248 -1.79 -4.37 -12.49
C MET A 248 -3.00 -3.60 -13.06
N SER A 249 -4.00 -4.35 -13.54
CA SER A 249 -5.23 -3.79 -14.10
C SER A 249 -6.02 -3.00 -13.05
N ALA A 250 -6.21 -3.57 -11.87
CA ALA A 250 -6.94 -2.94 -10.77
C ALA A 250 -6.23 -1.66 -10.28
N TRP A 251 -4.90 -1.69 -10.20
CA TRP A 251 -4.12 -0.49 -9.89
C TRP A 251 -4.40 0.63 -10.90
N PHE A 252 -4.37 0.32 -12.20
CA PHE A 252 -4.67 1.30 -13.25
C PHE A 252 -6.08 1.85 -13.12
N VAL A 253 -7.09 0.98 -12.94
CA VAL A 253 -8.50 1.40 -12.80
C VAL A 253 -8.67 2.33 -11.60
N MET A 254 -8.13 1.97 -10.43
CA MET A 254 -8.22 2.79 -9.22
C MET A 254 -7.56 4.17 -9.42
N ASN A 255 -6.36 4.20 -10.00
CA ASN A 255 -5.66 5.45 -10.28
C ASN A 255 -6.38 6.29 -11.36
N ALA A 256 -6.97 5.65 -12.37
CA ALA A 256 -7.71 6.33 -13.43
C ALA A 256 -8.97 7.00 -12.92
N ILE A 257 -9.65 6.42 -11.92
CA ILE A 257 -10.77 7.07 -11.23
C ILE A 257 -10.29 8.11 -10.19
N GLY A 258 -8.98 8.17 -9.91
CA GLY A 258 -8.36 9.14 -9.01
C GLY A 258 -8.43 8.75 -7.54
N LEU A 259 -8.65 7.47 -7.20
CA LEU A 259 -8.76 6.98 -5.83
C LEU A 259 -7.76 5.86 -5.54
N PHE A 260 -7.32 5.74 -4.29
CA PHE A 260 -6.45 4.65 -3.84
C PHE A 260 -6.65 4.36 -2.34
N GLN A 261 -6.16 3.22 -1.88
CA GLN A 261 -6.17 2.84 -0.47
C GLN A 261 -4.83 2.19 -0.12
N THR A 262 -3.93 2.95 0.51
CA THR A 262 -2.58 2.47 0.81
C THR A 262 -2.59 1.23 1.70
N ASP A 263 -3.55 1.13 2.62
CA ASP A 263 -3.70 0.02 3.57
C ASP A 263 -4.67 -1.08 3.11
N GLY A 264 -5.03 -1.08 1.82
CA GLY A 264 -5.99 -2.03 1.25
C GLY A 264 -7.42 -1.85 1.77
N GLY A 265 -7.73 -0.76 2.47
CA GLY A 265 -9.06 -0.52 3.04
C GLY A 265 -9.33 -1.33 4.31
N THR A 266 -8.28 -1.85 4.95
CA THR A 266 -8.36 -2.77 6.08
C THR A 266 -8.63 -2.06 7.42
N ASN A 267 -8.37 -0.75 7.50
CA ASN A 267 -8.58 0.05 8.71
C ASN A 267 -10.02 -0.07 9.22
N ALA A 268 -10.22 -0.09 10.54
CA ALA A 268 -11.56 -0.03 11.16
C ALA A 268 -12.36 1.23 10.75
N ASN A 269 -11.67 2.31 10.38
CA ASN A 269 -12.24 3.50 9.77
C ASN A 269 -11.56 3.73 8.42
N PRO A 270 -11.95 2.99 7.38
CA PRO A 270 -11.25 3.03 6.10
C PRO A 270 -11.49 4.35 5.38
N VAL A 271 -10.49 4.78 4.61
CA VAL A 271 -10.51 6.01 3.82
C VAL A 271 -10.20 5.71 2.36
N TYR A 272 -10.65 6.59 1.47
CA TYR A 272 -10.06 6.73 0.14
C TYR A 272 -9.09 7.89 0.13
N GLU A 273 -7.92 7.67 -0.44
CA GLU A 273 -6.95 8.70 -0.78
C GLU A 273 -7.20 9.19 -2.20
N ILE A 274 -7.04 10.50 -2.40
CA ILE A 274 -7.25 11.15 -3.69
C ILE A 274 -5.91 11.26 -4.42
N GLY A 275 -5.86 10.68 -5.61
CA GLY A 275 -4.77 10.81 -6.58
C GLY A 275 -5.04 11.93 -7.59
N SER A 276 -4.86 11.63 -8.88
CA SER A 276 -5.19 12.53 -9.98
C SER A 276 -5.96 11.76 -11.06
N PRO A 277 -7.28 12.01 -11.22
CA PRO A 277 -8.13 11.22 -12.11
C PRO A 277 -7.73 11.39 -13.58
N LEU A 278 -8.01 10.37 -14.38
CA LEU A 278 -7.75 10.37 -15.82
C LEU A 278 -8.88 10.95 -16.66
N PHE A 279 -10.11 10.77 -16.23
CA PHE A 279 -11.29 11.22 -16.95
C PHE A 279 -11.84 12.52 -16.36
N LYS A 280 -12.61 13.26 -17.17
CA LYS A 280 -13.30 14.49 -16.72
C LYS A 280 -14.49 14.18 -15.81
N GLU A 281 -15.13 13.04 -16.01
CA GLU A 281 -16.29 12.61 -15.24
C GLU A 281 -16.30 11.08 -15.18
N ILE A 282 -16.56 10.54 -13.99
CA ILE A 282 -16.60 9.11 -13.70
C ILE A 282 -17.87 8.83 -12.91
N HIS A 283 -18.62 7.83 -13.33
CA HIS A 283 -19.82 7.36 -12.64
C HIS A 283 -19.57 5.98 -12.09
N ILE A 284 -19.58 5.84 -10.76
CA ILE A 284 -19.43 4.57 -10.05
C ILE A 284 -20.82 4.08 -9.68
N ASP A 285 -21.31 3.05 -10.38
CA ASP A 285 -22.56 2.39 -10.03
C ASP A 285 -22.38 1.47 -8.81
N LEU A 286 -23.04 1.81 -7.72
CA LEU A 286 -23.01 1.05 -6.47
C LEU A 286 -24.16 0.02 -6.43
N GLY A 287 -25.18 0.19 -7.28
CA GLY A 287 -26.28 -0.75 -7.49
C GLY A 287 -27.16 -1.00 -6.26
N ASN A 288 -27.09 -0.14 -5.24
CA ASN A 288 -27.69 -0.34 -3.91
C ASN A 288 -27.28 -1.67 -3.23
N ARG A 289 -26.18 -2.30 -3.67
CA ARG A 289 -25.68 -3.55 -3.10
C ARG A 289 -25.15 -3.30 -1.69
N TYR A 290 -25.32 -4.26 -0.78
CA TYR A 290 -24.81 -4.15 0.59
C TYR A 290 -25.26 -2.86 1.32
N LYS A 291 -26.51 -2.42 1.09
CA LYS A 291 -27.08 -1.17 1.63
C LYS A 291 -26.34 0.12 1.23
N ARG A 292 -25.55 0.07 0.16
CA ARG A 292 -24.89 1.25 -0.42
C ARG A 292 -25.92 2.14 -1.12
N GLY A 293 -25.50 3.36 -1.45
CA GLY A 293 -26.26 4.24 -2.32
C GLY A 293 -26.39 3.70 -3.75
N LYS A 294 -27.03 4.48 -4.61
CA LYS A 294 -27.19 4.13 -6.03
C LYS A 294 -25.91 4.36 -6.83
N GLN A 295 -25.29 5.53 -6.67
CA GLN A 295 -24.15 5.95 -7.49
C GLN A 295 -23.28 6.95 -6.73
N PHE A 296 -21.99 6.94 -7.03
CA PHE A 296 -21.05 8.00 -6.67
C PHE A 296 -20.41 8.60 -7.93
N ILE A 297 -20.34 9.92 -8.03
CA ILE A 297 -19.83 10.62 -9.21
C ILE A 297 -18.54 11.36 -8.86
N ILE A 298 -17.51 11.23 -9.68
CA ILE A 298 -16.28 12.03 -9.59
C ILE A 298 -16.22 12.96 -10.78
N LYS A 299 -16.21 14.27 -10.56
CA LYS A 299 -16.10 15.31 -11.61
C LYS A 299 -14.76 16.02 -11.49
N ALA A 300 -13.92 15.90 -12.49
CA ALA A 300 -12.62 16.57 -12.58
C ALA A 300 -12.70 17.73 -13.57
N ILE A 301 -13.14 18.89 -13.07
CA ILE A 301 -13.31 20.12 -13.83
C ILE A 301 -11.95 20.57 -14.36
N ASN A 302 -11.89 20.91 -15.64
CA ASN A 302 -10.66 21.28 -16.37
C ASN A 302 -9.60 20.17 -16.50
N ASN A 303 -9.92 18.91 -16.20
CA ASN A 303 -8.95 17.81 -16.35
C ASN A 303 -8.44 17.70 -17.79
N SER A 304 -7.14 17.53 -17.94
CA SER A 304 -6.46 17.34 -19.22
C SER A 304 -5.08 16.71 -19.02
N ARG A 305 -4.37 16.40 -20.11
CA ARG A 305 -2.97 15.96 -20.02
C ARG A 305 -2.06 16.96 -19.31
N LYS A 306 -2.38 18.26 -19.36
CA LYS A 306 -1.62 19.32 -18.67
C LYS A 306 -2.13 19.56 -17.26
N ASN A 307 -3.45 19.55 -17.08
CA ASN A 307 -4.10 19.92 -15.82
C ASN A 307 -4.25 18.67 -14.93
N ILE A 308 -3.14 18.28 -14.30
CA ILE A 308 -3.10 17.08 -13.46
C ILE A 308 -3.18 17.37 -11.96
N TYR A 309 -3.10 18.65 -11.55
CA TYR A 309 -3.03 19.01 -10.14
C TYR A 309 -4.37 19.50 -9.60
N ILE A 310 -4.77 18.98 -8.45
CA ILE A 310 -6.00 19.39 -7.78
C ILE A 310 -5.79 20.75 -7.11
N GLN A 311 -6.53 21.75 -7.56
CA GLN A 311 -6.54 23.11 -7.01
C GLN A 311 -7.53 23.22 -5.85
N LYS A 312 -8.73 22.65 -6.01
CA LYS A 312 -9.79 22.60 -5.01
C LYS A 312 -10.53 21.27 -5.09
N ALA A 313 -11.16 20.88 -3.99
CA ALA A 313 -12.05 19.73 -3.96
C ALA A 313 -13.29 20.02 -3.10
N SER A 314 -14.42 19.45 -3.47
CA SER A 314 -15.59 19.37 -2.61
C SER A 314 -16.17 17.96 -2.63
N LEU A 315 -16.68 17.52 -1.48
CA LEU A 315 -17.33 16.23 -1.30
C LEU A 315 -18.75 16.51 -0.81
N ASN A 316 -19.75 16.07 -1.58
CA ASN A 316 -21.16 16.24 -1.23
C ASN A 316 -21.51 17.72 -0.90
N GLY A 317 -20.98 18.65 -1.71
CA GLY A 317 -21.19 20.10 -1.54
C GLY A 317 -20.34 20.78 -0.46
N LYS A 318 -19.55 20.03 0.33
CA LYS A 318 -18.68 20.57 1.38
C LYS A 318 -17.24 20.67 0.90
N ASN A 319 -16.54 21.74 1.28
CA ASN A 319 -15.12 21.89 0.95
C ASN A 319 -14.29 20.74 1.54
N LEU A 320 -13.40 20.14 0.73
CA LEU A 320 -12.52 19.06 1.12
C LEU A 320 -11.05 19.48 0.97
N ASN A 321 -10.48 19.99 2.07
CA ASN A 321 -9.08 20.41 2.13
C ASN A 321 -8.10 19.24 2.29
N ASN A 322 -8.57 18.07 2.75
CA ASN A 322 -7.76 16.89 2.98
C ASN A 322 -7.48 16.12 1.66
N PHE A 323 -6.44 15.29 1.61
CA PHE A 323 -6.17 14.37 0.50
C PHE A 323 -6.97 13.07 0.62
N LYS A 324 -7.61 12.81 1.76
CA LYS A 324 -8.39 11.60 2.02
C LYS A 324 -9.79 11.93 2.51
N PHE A 325 -10.73 11.00 2.35
CA PHE A 325 -12.07 11.07 2.92
C PHE A 325 -12.56 9.68 3.34
N PRO A 326 -13.51 9.57 4.29
CA PRO A 326 -14.03 8.28 4.74
C PRO A 326 -14.70 7.50 3.61
N VAL A 327 -14.47 6.18 3.56
CA VAL A 327 -15.14 5.29 2.58
C VAL A 327 -16.66 5.39 2.64
N SER A 328 -17.23 5.62 3.83
CA SER A 328 -18.68 5.76 4.02
C SER A 328 -19.29 6.87 3.16
N GLU A 329 -18.55 7.95 2.88
CA GLU A 329 -19.02 9.04 2.01
C GLU A 329 -19.20 8.57 0.56
N LEU A 330 -18.32 7.67 0.07
CA LEU A 330 -18.49 7.06 -1.24
C LEU A 330 -19.60 6.02 -1.23
N LEU A 331 -19.62 5.14 -0.22
CA LEU A 331 -20.58 4.05 -0.15
C LEU A 331 -22.03 4.52 0.01
N ASN A 332 -22.27 5.68 0.61
CA ASN A 332 -23.60 6.30 0.67
C ASN A 332 -24.06 6.88 -0.68
N GLY A 333 -23.16 6.97 -1.66
CA GLY A 333 -23.36 7.69 -2.91
C GLY A 333 -23.20 9.20 -2.73
N GLY A 334 -23.30 9.93 -3.86
CA GLY A 334 -23.08 11.38 -3.89
C GLY A 334 -22.03 11.78 -4.92
N GLU A 335 -21.25 12.82 -4.63
CA GLU A 335 -20.24 13.32 -5.57
C GLU A 335 -18.97 13.89 -4.93
N LEU A 336 -17.85 13.68 -5.61
CA LEU A 336 -16.57 14.35 -5.41
C LEU A 336 -16.30 15.27 -6.62
N ILE A 337 -16.16 16.56 -6.40
CA ILE A 337 -15.80 17.54 -7.43
C ILE A 337 -14.37 17.99 -7.20
N LEU A 338 -13.55 17.97 -8.24
CA LEU A 338 -12.15 18.34 -8.25
C LEU A 338 -11.94 19.45 -9.30
N GLU A 339 -11.44 20.61 -8.90
CA GLU A 339 -10.97 21.63 -9.85
C GLU A 339 -9.50 21.36 -10.17
N MET A 340 -9.19 21.04 -11.43
CA MET A 340 -7.84 20.70 -11.88
C MET A 340 -7.10 21.91 -12.45
N GLY A 341 -5.77 21.91 -12.34
CA GLY A 341 -4.89 22.97 -12.85
C GLY A 341 -3.51 22.44 -13.27
N PRO A 342 -2.76 23.22 -14.05
CA PRO A 342 -1.47 22.82 -14.61
C PRO A 342 -0.31 22.91 -13.61
N GLU A 343 -0.45 23.69 -12.54
CA GLU A 343 0.57 23.91 -11.52
C GLU A 343 0.18 23.32 -10.16
N PRO A 344 1.13 22.84 -9.36
CA PRO A 344 0.84 22.24 -8.07
C PRO A 344 0.35 23.27 -7.05
N ASN A 345 -0.80 23.01 -6.42
CA ASN A 345 -1.23 23.73 -5.22
C ASN A 345 -0.54 23.12 -3.98
N LYS A 346 0.56 23.74 -3.55
CA LYS A 346 1.37 23.24 -2.42
C LYS A 346 0.75 23.45 -1.03
N ASN A 347 -0.39 24.15 -0.96
CA ASN A 347 -1.08 24.43 0.30
C ASN A 347 -2.29 23.51 0.53
N ARG A 348 -2.65 22.65 -0.42
CA ARG A 348 -3.79 21.73 -0.32
C ARG A 348 -3.34 20.35 0.19
N GLY A 349 -4.14 19.71 1.05
CA GLY A 349 -3.93 18.33 1.46
C GLY A 349 -2.69 18.13 2.33
N ILE A 350 -2.27 19.19 3.03
CA ILE A 350 -1.11 19.20 3.94
C ILE A 350 -1.51 19.29 5.41
N GLU A 351 -2.80 19.49 5.71
CA GLU A 351 -3.33 19.52 7.08
C GLU A 351 -3.16 18.15 7.74
N ASN A 352 -2.80 18.16 9.03
CA ASN A 352 -2.23 17.05 9.81
C ASN A 352 -2.71 15.65 9.43
N ASN A 353 -1.74 14.80 9.10
CA ASN A 353 -1.87 13.40 8.72
C ASN A 353 -2.27 12.46 9.84
#